data_AF-A0A529M9X3-F1
#
_entry.id   AF-A0A529M9X3-F1
#
_cell.length_a   1.000
_cell.length_b   1.000
_cell.length_c   1.000
_cell.angle_alpha   90.00
_cell.angle_beta   90.00
_cell.angle_gamma   90.00
#
_symmetry.space_group_name_H-M   'P 1'
#
loop_
_entity.id
_entity.type
_entity.pdbx_description
1 polymer ?
#
loop_
_entity_poly.entity_id
_entity_poly.type
_entity_poly.pdbx_seq_one_letter_code
_entity_poly.pdbx_strand_id
1 'polypeptide(L)'
;MFGSVYHQDAGPPSFRKRVRATGWGSLLTPAGSISRVTGILAASLFWGASAHAANVDVAIVFAVDFSSSIDPKIADMQREGHAAALTSPEIIAAISRNYVGCIGVAYFEWSSPGHARVVLPWTSICGLEDAKAAAAVISRKGDAGFIRRGRGGTSVSSAIDIGSLLLDQFPGKAAKKVIDISSNGENNDGLPVQPSRSNAIAKGYTINAIAIPTEDENPDEPLASYFARSVIGGSQAFVMTPKGPDDYTMALRRKLVTEVSMNDERPL
;
A
#
# COMPACT_ATOMS: atom_id res chain seq x y z
N MET A 1 56.20 38.36 -20.27
CA MET A 1 56.63 38.06 -21.66
C MET A 1 55.44 37.41 -22.34
N PHE A 2 54.78 38.15 -23.24
CA PHE A 2 53.55 37.75 -23.92
C PHE A 2 53.86 36.75 -25.04
N GLY A 3 52.97 35.78 -25.27
CA GLY A 3 53.03 34.85 -26.40
C GLY A 3 51.68 34.20 -26.66
N SER A 4 50.85 34.85 -27.47
CA SER A 4 49.62 34.33 -28.07
C SER A 4 49.96 33.72 -29.42
N VAL A 5 49.37 32.56 -29.76
CA VAL A 5 49.39 32.00 -31.12
C VAL A 5 47.98 31.56 -31.51
N TYR A 6 47.56 32.05 -32.68
CA TYR A 6 46.31 31.81 -33.40
C TYR A 6 46.44 30.61 -34.38
N HIS A 7 45.36 29.83 -34.55
CA HIS A 7 44.88 29.19 -35.81
C HIS A 7 43.48 28.58 -35.52
N GLN A 8 42.34 29.06 -36.06
CA GLN A 8 41.73 28.83 -37.41
C GLN A 8 41.79 27.37 -37.87
N ASP A 9 40.80 26.72 -38.50
CA ASP A 9 39.38 26.89 -38.83
C ASP A 9 39.00 25.57 -39.57
N ALA A 10 37.74 25.10 -39.55
CA ALA A 10 37.04 24.41 -40.68
C ALA A 10 35.82 23.55 -40.24
N GLY A 11 34.62 24.10 -40.42
CA GLY A 11 33.53 23.62 -41.30
C GLY A 11 32.95 22.18 -41.23
N PRO A 12 31.61 22.01 -41.11
CA PRO A 12 30.89 20.73 -41.23
C PRO A 12 30.30 20.50 -42.64
N PRO A 13 29.82 19.30 -42.99
CA PRO A 13 28.89 19.15 -44.12
C PRO A 13 27.50 18.68 -43.68
N SER A 14 26.51 19.45 -44.13
CA SER A 14 25.09 19.13 -44.25
C SER A 14 24.82 18.16 -45.41
N PHE A 15 23.77 17.34 -45.31
CA PHE A 15 23.13 16.78 -46.51
C PHE A 15 21.59 16.76 -46.38
N ARG A 16 20.94 17.46 -47.31
CA ARG A 16 19.47 17.55 -47.49
C ARG A 16 19.03 16.67 -48.66
N LYS A 17 17.86 16.05 -48.46
CA LYS A 17 16.74 15.73 -49.38
C LYS A 17 17.03 15.09 -50.75
N ARG A 18 16.25 14.05 -51.07
CA ARG A 18 15.59 13.96 -52.38
C ARG A 18 14.28 13.16 -52.33
N VAL A 19 13.18 13.86 -52.59
CA VAL A 19 11.89 13.31 -53.03
C VAL A 19 11.97 13.16 -54.55
N ARG A 20 11.45 12.06 -55.10
CA ARG A 20 10.99 12.00 -56.50
C ARG A 20 9.72 11.14 -56.57
N ALA A 21 8.70 11.72 -57.16
CA ALA A 21 7.49 11.07 -57.67
C ALA A 21 7.59 11.00 -59.20
N THR A 22 7.04 9.95 -59.80
CA THR A 22 6.60 9.72 -61.21
C THR A 22 6.50 8.19 -61.38
N GLY A 23 5.54 7.54 -62.02
CA GLY A 23 4.45 7.95 -62.91
C GLY A 23 3.69 6.68 -63.36
N TRP A 24 2.73 6.87 -64.27
CA TRP A 24 1.59 6.00 -64.60
C TRP A 24 1.89 4.66 -65.30
N GLY A 25 0.92 3.73 -65.22
CA GLY A 25 0.82 2.56 -66.11
C GLY A 25 -0.32 1.61 -65.74
N SER A 26 -1.38 1.60 -66.55
CA SER A 26 -2.56 0.72 -66.43
C SER A 26 -2.34 -0.67 -67.04
N LEU A 27 -3.05 -1.67 -66.51
CA LEU A 27 -3.78 -2.77 -67.18
C LEU A 27 -3.53 -4.20 -66.66
N LEU A 28 -4.67 -4.93 -66.58
CA LEU A 28 -4.89 -6.38 -66.54
C LEU A 28 -5.06 -7.06 -65.16
N THR A 29 -6.31 -7.41 -64.87
CA THR A 29 -6.74 -8.50 -63.97
C THR A 29 -6.37 -9.87 -64.56
N PRO A 30 -6.22 -10.93 -63.74
CA PRO A 30 -7.40 -11.76 -63.46
C PRO A 30 -7.51 -12.29 -62.02
N ALA A 31 -8.78 -12.47 -61.63
CA ALA A 31 -9.34 -13.50 -60.76
C ALA A 31 -8.44 -14.14 -59.69
N GLY A 32 -8.68 -13.76 -58.44
CA GLY A 32 -8.32 -14.51 -57.24
C GLY A 32 -9.40 -14.31 -56.19
N SER A 33 -10.26 -15.32 -56.02
CA SER A 33 -11.27 -15.36 -54.97
C SER A 33 -10.59 -15.37 -53.61
N ILE A 34 -10.76 -14.30 -52.81
CA ILE A 34 -10.40 -14.29 -51.41
C ILE A 34 -11.65 -13.90 -50.64
N SER A 35 -12.28 -14.92 -50.07
CA SER A 35 -13.36 -14.82 -49.09
C SER A 35 -13.01 -13.78 -48.04
N ARG A 36 -13.73 -12.65 -48.04
CA ARG A 36 -13.66 -11.69 -46.93
C ARG A 36 -14.35 -12.32 -45.74
N VAL A 37 -13.55 -12.81 -44.81
CA VAL A 37 -13.97 -13.13 -43.44
C VAL A 37 -14.61 -11.87 -42.87
N THR A 38 -15.92 -11.88 -42.70
CA THR A 38 -16.66 -10.91 -41.90
C THR A 38 -16.17 -11.02 -40.47
N GLY A 39 -15.28 -10.11 -40.07
CA GLY A 39 -14.87 -9.94 -38.69
C GLY A 39 -16.06 -9.49 -37.87
N ILE A 40 -16.62 -10.40 -37.07
CA ILE A 40 -17.54 -10.05 -36.00
C ILE A 40 -16.71 -9.28 -34.96
N LEU A 41 -16.94 -7.98 -34.83
CA LEU A 41 -16.52 -7.22 -33.65
C LEU A 41 -17.24 -7.83 -32.45
N ALA A 42 -16.57 -8.71 -31.73
CA ALA A 42 -16.99 -9.08 -30.39
C ALA A 42 -16.78 -7.84 -29.51
N ALA A 43 -17.85 -7.06 -29.32
CA ALA A 43 -17.91 -6.05 -28.29
C ALA A 43 -17.75 -6.77 -26.95
N SER A 44 -16.52 -6.81 -26.44
CA SER A 44 -16.22 -7.27 -25.10
C SER A 44 -16.90 -6.30 -24.13
N LEU A 45 -18.11 -6.67 -23.71
CA LEU A 45 -18.75 -6.10 -22.54
C LEU A 45 -17.82 -6.43 -21.36
N PHE A 46 -16.93 -5.49 -21.03
CA PHE A 46 -16.37 -5.40 -19.69
C PHE A 46 -17.53 -5.04 -18.78
N TRP A 47 -18.30 -6.05 -18.42
CA TRP A 47 -19.13 -6.01 -17.24
C TRP A 47 -18.14 -5.96 -16.08
N GLY A 48 -17.68 -4.75 -15.76
CA GLY A 48 -17.13 -4.48 -14.45
C GLY A 48 -18.20 -4.96 -13.49
N ALA A 49 -17.94 -6.06 -12.78
CA ALA A 49 -18.77 -6.43 -11.65
C ALA A 49 -18.87 -5.15 -10.83
N SER A 50 -20.07 -4.58 -10.74
CA SER A 50 -20.32 -3.55 -9.74
C SER A 50 -20.09 -4.27 -8.43
N ALA A 51 -18.88 -4.12 -7.90
CA ALA A 51 -18.61 -4.44 -6.52
C ALA A 51 -19.66 -3.65 -5.75
N HIS A 52 -20.70 -4.35 -5.29
CA HIS A 52 -21.62 -3.75 -4.33
C HIS A 52 -20.73 -3.13 -3.27
N ALA A 53 -20.95 -1.85 -2.99
CA ALA A 53 -20.36 -1.15 -1.87
C ALA A 53 -20.58 -2.02 -0.63
N ALA A 54 -19.59 -2.86 -0.31
CA ALA A 54 -19.77 -3.89 0.69
C ALA A 54 -19.72 -3.15 2.02
N ASN A 55 -20.86 -3.10 2.71
CA ASN A 55 -20.87 -2.67 4.10
C ASN A 55 -19.99 -3.65 4.87
N VAL A 56 -19.16 -3.12 5.76
CA VAL A 56 -18.25 -3.89 6.61
C VAL A 56 -18.34 -3.36 8.03
N ASP A 57 -17.97 -4.17 9.01
CA ASP A 57 -17.89 -3.70 10.39
C ASP A 57 -16.71 -2.73 10.54
N VAL A 58 -15.56 -3.11 9.98
CA VAL A 58 -14.31 -2.34 10.06
C VAL A 58 -13.70 -2.20 8.67
N ALA A 59 -13.38 -0.97 8.27
CA ALA A 59 -12.46 -0.69 7.17
C ALA A 59 -11.10 -0.35 7.76
N ILE A 60 -10.10 -1.20 7.50
CA ILE A 60 -8.75 -1.08 8.04
C ILE A 60 -7.73 -0.93 6.91
N VAL A 61 -6.83 0.03 7.07
CA VAL A 61 -5.68 0.22 6.20
C VAL A 61 -4.43 -0.23 6.94
N PHE A 62 -3.75 -1.24 6.42
CA PHE A 62 -2.41 -1.62 6.85
C PHE A 62 -1.37 -0.72 6.14
N ALA A 63 -0.75 0.15 6.91
CA ALA A 63 0.32 1.05 6.51
C ALA A 63 1.66 0.46 6.97
N VAL A 64 2.35 -0.26 6.09
CA VAL A 64 3.56 -1.02 6.44
C VAL A 64 4.82 -0.27 6.02
N ASP A 65 5.69 0.02 6.98
CA ASP A 65 6.95 0.71 6.73
C ASP A 65 7.88 -0.17 5.88
N PHE A 66 8.37 0.39 4.76
CA PHE A 66 9.40 -0.24 3.94
C PHE A 66 10.66 0.63 3.84
N SER A 67 10.81 1.68 4.64
CA SER A 67 11.93 2.64 4.62
C SER A 67 13.31 2.01 4.70
N SER A 68 14.35 2.83 4.52
CA SER A 68 15.72 2.33 4.44
C SER A 68 16.20 1.64 5.71
N SER A 69 15.57 1.84 6.87
CA SER A 69 15.86 1.12 8.13
C SER A 69 15.33 -0.30 8.16
N ILE A 70 14.38 -0.65 7.29
CA ILE A 70 13.75 -1.96 7.24
C ILE A 70 14.67 -2.93 6.48
N ASP A 71 15.24 -3.89 7.20
CA ASP A 71 16.03 -4.96 6.62
C ASP A 71 15.17 -6.11 6.06
N PRO A 72 15.75 -7.05 5.28
CA PRO A 72 15.00 -8.18 4.72
C PRO A 72 14.28 -9.03 5.76
N LYS A 73 14.83 -9.24 6.95
CA LYS A 73 14.22 -10.05 8.01
C LYS A 73 12.97 -9.34 8.55
N ILE A 74 13.06 -8.03 8.80
CA ILE A 74 11.91 -7.24 9.25
C ILE A 74 10.86 -7.09 8.14
N ALA A 75 11.26 -6.87 6.89
CA ALA A 75 10.34 -6.84 5.75
C ALA A 75 9.58 -8.15 5.59
N ASP A 76 10.27 -9.29 5.65
CA ASP A 76 9.69 -10.62 5.57
C ASP A 76 8.70 -10.86 6.71
N MET A 77 9.13 -10.55 7.94
CA MET A 77 8.31 -10.64 9.14
C MET A 77 7.04 -9.80 9.06
N GLN A 78 7.13 -8.55 8.58
CA GLN A 78 5.96 -7.71 8.36
C GLN A 78 5.03 -8.34 7.31
N ARG A 79 5.55 -8.67 6.13
CA ARG A 79 4.78 -9.19 5.00
C ARG A 79 4.07 -10.50 5.32
N GLU A 80 4.81 -11.50 5.80
CA GLU A 80 4.25 -12.82 6.15
C GLU A 80 3.46 -12.78 7.45
N GLY A 81 3.80 -11.90 8.39
CA GLY A 81 3.04 -11.69 9.60
C GLY A 81 1.61 -11.20 9.32
N HIS A 82 1.44 -10.23 8.42
CA HIS A 82 0.10 -9.75 8.03
C HIS A 82 -0.69 -10.84 7.30
N ALA A 83 -0.04 -11.55 6.36
CA ALA A 83 -0.66 -12.67 5.65
C ALA A 83 -1.14 -13.78 6.61
N ALA A 84 -0.27 -14.19 7.54
CA ALA A 84 -0.57 -15.20 8.54
C ALA A 84 -1.66 -14.73 9.53
N ALA A 85 -1.61 -13.48 9.99
CA ALA A 85 -2.62 -12.92 10.89
C ALA A 85 -4.00 -12.94 10.24
N LEU A 86 -4.15 -12.47 9.00
CA LEU A 86 -5.44 -12.45 8.29
C LEU A 86 -6.09 -13.83 8.19
N THR A 87 -5.30 -14.88 8.01
CA THR A 87 -5.79 -16.27 7.88
C THR A 87 -5.96 -16.99 9.21
N SER A 88 -5.69 -16.34 10.34
CA SER A 88 -5.70 -17.02 11.64
C SER A 88 -7.13 -17.35 12.08
N PRO A 89 -7.36 -18.51 12.72
CA PRO A 89 -8.68 -18.88 13.23
C PRO A 89 -9.27 -17.82 14.17
N GLU A 90 -8.44 -17.15 14.96
CA GLU A 90 -8.83 -16.09 15.89
C GLU A 90 -9.36 -14.85 15.16
N ILE A 91 -8.73 -14.47 14.02
CA ILE A 91 -9.22 -13.36 13.18
C ILE A 91 -10.51 -13.73 12.48
N ILE A 92 -10.60 -14.93 11.90
CA ILE A 92 -11.84 -15.37 11.26
C ILE A 92 -12.97 -15.41 12.29
N ALA A 93 -12.73 -15.93 13.49
CA ALA A 93 -13.71 -15.94 14.57
C ALA A 93 -14.10 -14.53 15.06
N ALA A 94 -13.15 -13.60 15.14
CA ALA A 94 -13.42 -12.22 15.53
C ALA A 94 -14.31 -11.52 14.49
N ILE A 95 -13.98 -11.66 13.20
CA ILE A 95 -14.77 -11.11 12.09
C ILE A 95 -16.19 -11.68 12.11
N SER A 96 -16.34 -13.01 12.16
CA SER A 96 -17.66 -13.68 12.10
C SER A 96 -18.57 -13.39 13.29
N ARG A 97 -18.05 -12.84 14.40
CA ARG A 97 -18.84 -12.44 15.58
C ARG A 97 -19.36 -11.01 15.50
N ASN A 98 -18.87 -10.21 14.57
CA ASN A 98 -19.36 -8.85 14.36
C ASN A 98 -20.74 -8.86 13.67
N TYR A 99 -21.36 -7.70 13.59
CA TYR A 99 -22.73 -7.55 13.08
C TYR A 99 -22.86 -7.89 11.60
N VAL A 100 -21.99 -7.34 10.75
CA VAL A 100 -21.97 -7.66 9.32
C VAL A 100 -21.22 -8.97 9.05
N GLY A 101 -20.17 -9.24 9.82
CA GLY A 101 -19.33 -10.42 9.64
C GLY A 101 -18.29 -10.24 8.53
N CYS A 102 -17.93 -9.00 8.21
CA CYS A 102 -16.97 -8.67 7.16
C CYS A 102 -16.09 -7.48 7.56
N ILE A 103 -14.83 -7.49 7.13
CA ILE A 103 -13.94 -6.32 7.19
C ILE A 103 -13.51 -5.91 5.78
N GLY A 104 -13.23 -4.63 5.58
CA GLY A 104 -12.54 -4.12 4.39
C GLY A 104 -11.08 -3.94 4.71
N VAL A 105 -10.18 -4.46 3.87
CA VAL A 105 -8.73 -4.35 4.05
C VAL A 105 -8.10 -3.68 2.84
N ALA A 106 -7.26 -2.68 3.07
CA ALA A 106 -6.26 -2.22 2.12
C ALA A 106 -4.87 -2.36 2.75
N TYR A 107 -3.87 -2.72 1.96
CA TYR A 107 -2.48 -2.80 2.41
C TYR A 107 -1.62 -1.95 1.48
N PHE A 108 -0.87 -1.02 2.05
CA PHE A 108 0.12 -0.24 1.33
C PHE A 108 1.44 -0.18 2.09
N GLU A 109 2.51 0.00 1.35
CA GLU A 109 3.86 0.18 1.87
C GLU A 109 4.29 1.63 1.68
N TRP A 110 5.01 2.17 2.65
CA TRP A 110 5.39 3.58 2.67
C TRP A 110 6.73 3.84 3.34
N SER A 111 7.37 4.95 2.96
CA SER A 111 8.60 5.43 3.57
C SER A 111 8.66 6.96 3.56
N SER A 112 9.50 7.58 2.73
CA SER A 112 9.56 9.03 2.53
C SER A 112 8.32 9.57 1.80
N PRO A 113 8.06 10.89 1.86
CA PRO A 113 7.03 11.52 1.04
C PRO A 113 7.21 11.19 -0.45
N GLY A 114 6.14 10.76 -1.12
CA GLY A 114 6.18 10.34 -2.52
C GLY A 114 6.65 8.89 -2.74
N HIS A 115 7.06 8.17 -1.69
CA HIS A 115 7.43 6.76 -1.72
C HIS A 115 6.36 5.92 -1.04
N ALA A 116 5.33 5.56 -1.80
CA ALA A 116 4.31 4.63 -1.34
C ALA A 116 3.76 3.78 -2.49
N ARG A 117 3.30 2.57 -2.16
CA ARG A 117 2.62 1.69 -3.13
C ARG A 117 1.53 0.87 -2.46
N VAL A 118 0.38 0.76 -3.12
CA VAL A 118 -0.70 -0.15 -2.69
C VAL A 118 -0.34 -1.56 -3.16
N VAL A 119 -0.30 -2.51 -2.23
CA VAL A 119 -0.02 -3.94 -2.52
C VAL A 119 -1.33 -4.72 -2.65
N LEU A 120 -2.25 -4.50 -1.69
CA LEU A 120 -3.61 -5.04 -1.70
C LEU A 120 -4.58 -3.86 -1.81
N PRO A 121 -5.29 -3.68 -2.94
CA PRO A 121 -6.39 -2.71 -3.01
C PRO A 121 -7.53 -3.15 -2.07
N TRP A 122 -8.46 -2.24 -1.80
CA TRP A 122 -9.63 -2.53 -0.94
C TRP A 122 -10.28 -3.87 -1.28
N THR A 123 -10.19 -4.80 -0.33
CA THR A 123 -10.68 -6.18 -0.44
C THR A 123 -11.54 -6.48 0.76
N SER A 124 -12.77 -6.93 0.53
CA SER A 124 -13.64 -7.41 1.60
C SER A 124 -13.22 -8.82 2.01
N ILE A 125 -13.15 -9.05 3.32
CA ILE A 125 -12.87 -10.34 3.93
C ILE A 125 -14.05 -10.69 4.83
N CYS A 126 -14.85 -11.66 4.39
CA CYS A 126 -16.03 -12.15 5.12
C CYS A 126 -15.83 -13.58 5.64
N GLY A 127 -14.69 -14.20 5.32
CA GLY A 127 -14.37 -15.55 5.74
C GLY A 127 -12.97 -15.99 5.33
N LEU A 128 -12.66 -17.25 5.60
CA LEU A 128 -11.31 -17.80 5.45
C LEU A 128 -10.80 -17.78 3.99
N GLU A 129 -11.66 -18.05 3.00
CA GLU A 129 -11.22 -18.09 1.61
C GLU A 129 -10.86 -16.69 1.07
N ASP A 130 -11.62 -15.66 1.44
CA ASP A 130 -11.28 -14.26 1.14
C ASP A 130 -9.95 -13.88 1.81
N ALA A 131 -9.78 -14.27 3.07
CA ALA A 131 -8.56 -14.02 3.84
C ALA A 131 -7.33 -14.67 3.20
N LYS A 132 -7.46 -15.93 2.74
CA LYS A 132 -6.39 -16.64 2.01
C LYS A 132 -6.05 -15.94 0.70
N ALA A 133 -7.05 -15.45 -0.04
CA ALA A 133 -6.82 -14.73 -1.29
C ALA A 133 -6.07 -13.40 -1.04
N ALA A 134 -6.49 -12.64 -0.03
CA ALA A 134 -5.82 -11.41 0.39
C ALA A 134 -4.38 -11.68 0.87
N ALA A 135 -4.19 -12.68 1.73
CA ALA A 135 -2.88 -13.10 2.24
C ALA A 135 -1.94 -13.50 1.11
N ALA A 136 -2.41 -14.28 0.13
CA ALA A 136 -1.59 -14.67 -1.03
C ALA A 136 -1.14 -13.47 -1.88
N VAL A 137 -1.94 -12.40 -1.96
CA VAL A 137 -1.53 -11.15 -2.62
C VAL A 137 -0.43 -10.45 -1.84
N ILE A 138 -0.60 -10.31 -0.52
CA ILE A 138 0.39 -9.67 0.37
C ILE A 138 1.72 -10.45 0.33
N SER A 139 1.69 -11.77 0.55
CA SER A 139 2.90 -12.60 0.50
C SER A 139 3.58 -12.49 -0.87
N ARG A 140 2.85 -12.56 -2.00
CA ARG A 140 3.51 -12.53 -3.32
C ARG A 140 4.02 -11.16 -3.75
N LYS A 141 3.33 -10.07 -3.39
CA LYS A 141 3.60 -8.73 -3.94
C LYS A 141 4.23 -7.74 -2.95
N GLY A 142 4.12 -8.02 -1.65
CA GLY A 142 4.72 -7.21 -0.60
C GLY A 142 6.25 -7.17 -0.73
N ASP A 143 6.86 -6.18 -0.12
CA ASP A 143 8.29 -5.96 -0.18
C ASP A 143 9.03 -7.02 0.65
N ALA A 144 10.13 -7.53 0.10
CA ALA A 144 10.99 -8.51 0.76
C ALA A 144 12.29 -7.91 1.32
N GLY A 145 12.41 -6.58 1.33
CA GLY A 145 13.54 -5.85 1.90
C GLY A 145 14.87 -5.94 1.15
N PHE A 146 14.96 -6.66 0.02
CA PHE A 146 16.22 -6.86 -0.70
C PHE A 146 16.72 -5.61 -1.46
N ILE A 147 15.83 -4.72 -1.90
CA ILE A 147 16.20 -3.51 -2.66
C ILE A 147 15.91 -2.26 -1.81
N ARG A 148 16.82 -1.92 -0.90
CA ARG A 148 16.68 -0.78 0.06
C ARG A 148 17.10 0.58 -0.49
N ARG A 149 17.89 0.62 -1.56
CA ARG A 149 18.39 1.87 -2.14
C ARG A 149 17.22 2.70 -2.68
N GLY A 150 17.15 3.96 -2.27
CA GLY A 150 16.14 4.91 -2.74
C GLY A 150 14.81 4.85 -2.00
N ARG A 151 14.72 4.13 -0.87
CA ARG A 151 13.52 4.12 -0.02
C ARG A 151 13.43 5.32 0.92
N GLY A 152 14.55 5.99 1.21
CA GLY A 152 14.56 7.19 2.06
C GLY A 152 14.29 6.87 3.54
N GLY A 153 13.84 7.89 4.28
CA GLY A 153 13.53 7.81 5.71
C GLY A 153 12.12 7.31 6.02
N THR A 154 11.70 7.55 7.25
CA THR A 154 10.41 7.13 7.82
C THR A 154 9.52 8.36 8.00
N SER A 155 8.57 8.57 7.08
CA SER A 155 7.55 9.61 7.19
C SER A 155 6.21 9.06 7.68
N VAL A 156 6.08 8.94 9.01
CA VAL A 156 4.82 8.51 9.67
C VAL A 156 3.67 9.48 9.34
N SER A 157 3.96 10.78 9.16
CA SER A 157 2.96 11.75 8.67
C SER A 157 2.40 11.35 7.31
N SER A 158 3.25 10.97 6.36
CA SER A 158 2.83 10.47 5.04
C SER A 158 2.00 9.19 5.16
N ALA A 159 2.35 8.27 6.06
CA ALA A 159 1.58 7.07 6.33
C ALA A 159 0.13 7.40 6.76
N ILE A 160 -0.02 8.34 7.70
CA ILE A 160 -1.34 8.77 8.20
C ILE A 160 -2.13 9.47 7.08
N ASP A 161 -1.50 10.33 6.29
CA ASP A 161 -2.18 11.09 5.24
C ASP A 161 -2.66 10.16 4.10
N ILE A 162 -1.82 9.21 3.69
CA ILE A 162 -2.18 8.20 2.68
C ILE A 162 -3.26 7.25 3.23
N GLY A 163 -3.11 6.79 4.47
CA GLY A 163 -4.12 5.97 5.12
C GLY A 163 -5.47 6.67 5.22
N SER A 164 -5.47 7.96 5.57
CA SER A 164 -6.66 8.80 5.60
C SER A 164 -7.29 8.92 4.22
N LEU A 165 -6.49 9.14 3.18
CA LEU A 165 -6.98 9.21 1.80
C LEU A 165 -7.64 7.89 1.35
N LEU A 166 -7.02 6.75 1.68
CA LEU A 166 -7.59 5.43 1.38
C LEU A 166 -8.92 5.19 2.11
N LEU A 167 -9.01 5.61 3.38
CA LEU A 167 -10.25 5.53 4.18
C LEU A 167 -11.34 6.48 3.67
N ASP A 168 -10.97 7.67 3.19
CA ASP A 168 -11.90 8.61 2.55
C ASP A 168 -12.50 7.99 1.27
N GLN A 169 -11.68 7.21 0.54
CA GLN A 169 -12.05 6.53 -0.71
C GLN A 169 -12.61 5.12 -0.50
N PHE A 170 -12.86 4.68 0.73
CA PHE A 170 -13.44 3.36 0.99
C PHE A 170 -14.80 3.25 0.27
N PRO A 171 -14.99 2.27 -0.63
CA PRO A 171 -16.17 2.23 -1.51
C PRO A 171 -17.47 1.85 -0.79
N GLY A 172 -17.38 1.32 0.43
CA GLY A 172 -18.51 0.87 1.24
C GLY A 172 -18.83 1.79 2.43
N LYS A 173 -19.71 1.31 3.32
CA LYS A 173 -19.86 1.87 4.66
C LYS A 173 -19.11 0.99 5.67
N ALA A 174 -18.46 1.63 6.63
CA ALA A 174 -17.80 0.95 7.73
C ALA A 174 -18.23 1.59 9.05
N ALA A 175 -18.52 0.79 10.07
CA ALA A 175 -18.84 1.31 11.40
C ALA A 175 -17.58 1.87 12.09
N LYS A 176 -16.42 1.24 11.83
CA LYS A 176 -15.11 1.68 12.33
C LYS A 176 -14.13 1.84 11.15
N LYS A 177 -13.32 2.90 11.18
CA LYS A 177 -12.27 3.17 10.20
C LYS A 177 -10.92 3.28 10.90
N VAL A 178 -9.96 2.44 10.51
CA VAL A 178 -8.69 2.26 11.21
C VAL A 178 -7.51 2.46 10.25
N ILE A 179 -6.52 3.23 10.69
CA ILE A 179 -5.18 3.28 10.12
C ILE A 179 -4.29 2.48 11.07
N ASP A 180 -3.79 1.35 10.59
CA ASP A 180 -2.88 0.47 11.31
C ASP A 180 -1.46 0.68 10.77
N ILE A 181 -0.58 1.24 11.60
CA ILE A 181 0.80 1.51 11.23
C ILE A 181 1.73 0.43 11.78
N SER A 182 2.52 -0.21 10.92
CA SER A 182 3.65 -1.05 11.32
C SER A 182 4.96 -0.36 10.95
N SER A 183 5.85 -0.13 11.92
CA SER A 183 7.13 0.58 11.70
C SER A 183 8.17 0.28 12.77
N ASN A 184 9.45 0.41 12.40
CA ASN A 184 10.60 0.28 13.30
C ASN A 184 11.30 1.60 13.61
N GLY A 185 10.68 2.74 13.30
CA GLY A 185 11.32 4.05 13.46
C GLY A 185 10.33 5.17 13.82
N GLU A 186 10.88 6.23 14.40
CA GLU A 186 10.16 7.48 14.60
C GLU A 186 10.00 8.23 13.27
N ASN A 187 9.18 9.29 13.28
CA ASN A 187 9.08 10.17 12.12
C ASN A 187 10.36 11.00 11.99
N ASN A 188 11.21 10.63 11.04
CA ASN A 188 12.47 11.32 10.76
C ASN A 188 12.51 11.95 9.35
N ASP A 189 11.42 11.85 8.59
CA ASP A 189 11.26 12.44 7.28
C ASP A 189 9.85 12.99 7.04
N GLY A 190 9.72 13.91 6.07
CA GLY A 190 8.49 14.60 5.75
C GLY A 190 8.04 15.59 6.82
N LEU A 191 6.73 15.83 6.88
CA LEU A 191 6.13 16.80 7.80
C LEU A 191 6.09 16.25 9.24
N PRO A 192 5.97 17.13 10.25
CA PRO A 192 5.64 16.71 11.61
C PRO A 192 4.36 15.86 11.64
N VAL A 193 4.29 14.90 12.55
CA VAL A 193 3.15 13.96 12.66
C VAL A 193 1.85 14.61 13.14
N GLN A 194 1.95 15.65 13.99
CA GLN A 194 0.80 16.18 14.74
C GLN A 194 -0.35 16.69 13.85
N PRO A 195 -0.11 17.43 12.75
CA PRO A 195 -1.20 17.85 11.86
C PRO A 195 -1.92 16.66 11.20
N SER A 196 -1.19 15.72 10.61
CA SER A 196 -1.75 14.52 9.97
C SER A 196 -2.57 13.70 10.96
N ARG A 197 -2.02 13.47 12.16
CA ARG A 197 -2.71 12.80 13.28
C ARG A 197 -4.01 13.51 13.66
N SER A 198 -3.97 14.81 13.89
CA SER A 198 -5.14 15.58 14.32
C SER A 198 -6.24 15.57 13.27
N ASN A 199 -5.87 15.67 11.99
CA ASN A 199 -6.81 15.62 10.87
C ASN A 199 -7.50 14.26 10.75
N ALA A 200 -6.76 13.15 10.88
CA ALA A 200 -7.32 11.81 10.85
C ALA A 200 -8.31 11.58 12.02
N ILE A 201 -7.95 12.01 13.23
CA ILE A 201 -8.81 11.89 14.41
C ILE A 201 -10.08 12.74 14.25
N ALA A 202 -9.97 13.95 13.70
CA ALA A 202 -11.12 14.82 13.45
C ALA A 202 -12.13 14.22 12.44
N LYS A 203 -11.68 13.31 11.57
CA LYS A 203 -12.54 12.52 10.66
C LYS A 203 -13.17 11.30 11.34
N GLY A 204 -12.86 11.04 12.62
CA GLY A 204 -13.31 9.87 13.36
C GLY A 204 -12.49 8.61 13.09
N TYR A 205 -11.29 8.73 12.51
CA TYR A 205 -10.43 7.58 12.25
C TYR A 205 -9.60 7.24 13.49
N THR A 206 -9.43 5.94 13.75
CA THR A 206 -8.51 5.45 14.78
C THR A 206 -7.16 5.18 14.14
N ILE A 207 -6.09 5.70 14.74
CA ILE A 207 -4.70 5.39 14.39
C ILE A 207 -4.15 4.46 15.46
N ASN A 208 -3.80 3.24 15.07
CA ASN A 208 -3.12 2.27 15.92
C ASN A 208 -1.73 2.00 15.37
N ALA A 209 -0.89 1.37 16.20
CA ALA A 209 0.44 1.01 15.76
C ALA A 209 0.92 -0.35 16.30
N ILE A 210 1.77 -1.01 15.53
CA ILE A 210 2.72 -1.99 16.04
C ILE A 210 4.13 -1.40 15.89
N ALA A 211 4.74 -1.07 17.04
CA ALA A 211 6.09 -0.53 17.08
C ALA A 211 7.07 -1.71 17.15
N ILE A 212 7.93 -1.83 16.14
CA ILE A 212 8.93 -2.90 16.02
C ILE A 212 10.23 -2.42 16.66
N PRO A 213 10.67 -2.99 17.79
CA PRO A 213 11.95 -2.64 18.39
C PRO A 213 13.11 -2.90 17.44
N THR A 214 14.09 -1.99 17.40
CA THR A 214 15.38 -2.25 16.79
C THR A 214 16.33 -2.88 17.81
N GLU A 215 17.40 -3.54 17.35
CA GLU A 215 18.38 -4.17 18.26
C GLU A 215 19.12 -3.14 19.15
N ASP A 216 19.21 -1.90 18.68
CA ASP A 216 19.83 -0.75 19.34
C ASP A 216 18.83 0.18 20.04
N GLU A 217 17.57 -0.25 20.20
CA GLU A 217 16.54 0.52 20.90
C GLU A 217 16.98 0.82 22.34
N ASN A 218 16.83 2.08 22.76
CA ASN A 218 17.05 2.47 24.15
C ASN A 218 15.90 1.95 25.04
N PRO A 219 16.16 1.06 26.03
CA PRO A 219 15.11 0.53 26.90
C PRO A 219 14.38 1.59 27.73
N ASP A 220 15.03 2.73 28.00
CA ASP A 220 14.44 3.84 28.75
C ASP A 220 13.51 4.71 27.88
N GLU A 221 13.65 4.62 26.56
CA GLU A 221 12.88 5.38 25.58
C GLU A 221 12.39 4.46 24.44
N PRO A 222 11.56 3.45 24.75
CA PRO A 222 11.13 2.50 23.75
C PRO A 222 10.28 3.20 22.69
N LEU A 223 10.39 2.75 21.44
CA LEU A 223 9.68 3.30 20.28
C LEU A 223 8.17 3.33 20.52
N ALA A 224 7.64 2.36 21.24
CA ALA A 224 6.24 2.31 21.66
C ALA A 224 5.80 3.58 22.42
N SER A 225 6.66 4.17 23.24
CA SER A 225 6.39 5.42 23.96
C SER A 225 6.29 6.61 23.01
N TYR A 226 7.09 6.64 21.94
CA TYR A 226 6.93 7.64 20.88
C TYR A 226 5.59 7.47 20.17
N PHE A 227 5.24 6.24 19.75
CA PHE A 227 3.96 5.99 19.07
C PHE A 227 2.76 6.34 19.95
N ALA A 228 2.80 5.98 21.24
CA ALA A 228 1.75 6.28 22.21
C ALA A 228 1.52 7.79 22.38
N ARG A 229 2.60 8.58 22.43
CA ARG A 229 2.52 10.04 22.66
C ARG A 229 2.22 10.82 21.38
N SER A 230 2.85 10.43 20.27
CA SER A 230 2.98 11.30 19.09
C SER A 230 2.17 10.84 17.90
N VAL A 231 1.83 9.55 17.79
CA VAL A 231 1.30 8.95 16.56
C VAL A 231 -0.14 8.48 16.73
N ILE A 232 -0.41 7.61 17.70
CA ILE A 232 -1.74 6.99 17.85
C ILE A 232 -2.78 8.01 18.30
N GLY A 233 -4.05 7.73 18.02
CA GLY A 233 -5.16 8.52 18.52
C GLY A 233 -6.49 8.16 17.87
N GLY A 234 -7.57 8.78 18.35
CA GLY A 234 -8.93 8.37 18.02
C GLY A 234 -9.48 7.38 19.05
N SER A 235 -10.70 6.91 18.81
CA SER A 235 -11.41 6.05 19.78
C SER A 235 -10.67 4.72 19.95
N GLN A 236 -10.43 4.35 21.22
CA GLN A 236 -9.78 3.10 21.62
C GLN A 236 -8.42 2.86 20.95
N ALA A 237 -7.68 3.95 20.64
CA ALA A 237 -6.38 3.85 20.01
C ALA A 237 -5.35 3.20 20.93
N PHE A 238 -4.49 2.35 20.37
CA PHE A 238 -3.45 1.66 21.12
C PHE A 238 -2.21 1.39 20.25
N VAL A 239 -1.10 1.14 20.94
CA VAL A 239 0.14 0.63 20.35
C VAL A 239 0.46 -0.73 20.96
N MET A 240 0.93 -1.67 20.15
CA MET A 240 1.51 -2.94 20.61
C MET A 240 2.99 -3.03 20.22
N THR A 241 3.73 -3.79 21.00
CA THR A 241 5.15 -4.07 20.77
C THR A 241 5.35 -5.57 20.80
N PRO A 242 5.95 -6.18 19.75
CA PRO A 242 6.42 -7.55 19.81
C PRO A 242 7.45 -7.72 20.92
N LYS A 243 7.40 -8.84 21.64
CA LYS A 243 8.41 -9.17 22.66
C LYS A 243 9.75 -9.63 22.09
N GLY A 244 9.84 -9.78 20.76
CA GLY A 244 11.02 -10.20 20.01
C GLY A 244 10.67 -10.62 18.58
N PRO A 245 11.66 -11.01 17.75
CA PRO A 245 11.45 -11.38 16.35
C PRO A 245 10.43 -12.51 16.16
N ASP A 246 10.46 -13.52 17.05
CA ASP A 246 9.56 -14.67 16.95
C ASP A 246 8.13 -14.36 17.46
N ASP A 247 7.94 -13.24 18.18
CA ASP A 247 6.64 -12.83 18.75
C ASP A 247 5.84 -11.94 17.79
N TYR A 248 6.46 -11.39 16.73
CA TYR A 248 5.81 -10.40 15.87
C TYR A 248 4.48 -10.90 15.30
N THR A 249 4.45 -12.09 14.70
CA THR A 249 3.21 -12.65 14.11
C THR A 249 2.13 -12.83 15.17
N MET A 250 2.50 -13.21 16.40
CA MET A 250 1.55 -13.34 17.50
C MET A 250 1.07 -11.97 18.00
N ALA A 251 1.95 -10.98 18.07
CA ALA A 251 1.61 -9.62 18.48
C ALA A 251 0.69 -8.96 17.43
N LEU A 252 1.02 -9.09 16.15
CA LEU A 252 0.21 -8.59 15.05
C LEU A 252 -1.16 -9.27 14.98
N ARG A 253 -1.23 -10.58 15.23
CA ARG A 253 -2.52 -11.27 15.35
C ARG A 253 -3.36 -10.72 16.51
N ARG A 254 -2.79 -10.59 17.70
CA ARG A 254 -3.47 -10.02 18.87
C ARG A 254 -3.97 -8.61 18.58
N LYS A 255 -3.11 -7.79 17.97
CA LYS A 255 -3.43 -6.45 17.53
C LYS A 255 -4.61 -6.43 16.57
N LEU A 256 -4.55 -7.23 15.50
CA LEU A 256 -5.60 -7.24 14.50
C LEU A 256 -6.93 -7.75 15.07
N VAL A 257 -6.92 -8.74 15.99
CA VAL A 257 -8.12 -9.18 16.72
C VAL A 257 -8.74 -7.99 17.47
N THR A 258 -7.94 -7.22 18.20
CA THR A 258 -8.40 -6.03 18.93
C THR A 258 -8.97 -4.95 18.00
N GLU A 259 -8.40 -4.80 16.81
CA GLU A 259 -8.85 -3.78 15.86
C GLU A 259 -10.17 -4.11 15.20
N VAL A 260 -10.35 -5.37 14.81
CA VAL A 260 -11.52 -5.82 14.04
C VAL A 260 -12.68 -6.22 14.91
N SER A 261 -12.47 -6.50 16.20
CA SER A 261 -13.54 -6.83 17.12
C SER A 261 -14.39 -5.61 17.44
N MET A 262 -15.71 -5.73 17.24
CA MET A 262 -16.68 -4.75 17.69
C MET A 262 -17.10 -5.15 19.11
N ASN A 263 -16.53 -4.51 20.14
CA ASN A 263 -17.01 -4.72 21.51
C ASN A 263 -18.44 -4.19 21.61
N ASP A 264 -19.35 -5.11 21.84
CA ASP A 264 -20.79 -4.91 21.90
C ASP A 264 -21.14 -4.14 23.20
N GLU A 265 -21.11 -2.82 23.18
CA GLU A 265 -21.97 -2.05 24.10
C GLU A 265 -23.41 -2.17 23.57
N ARG A 266 -24.02 -3.35 23.74
CA ARG A 266 -25.47 -3.46 23.68
C ARG A 266 -26.02 -2.82 24.95
N PRO A 267 -26.85 -1.76 24.87
CA PRO A 267 -27.73 -1.45 25.98
C PRO A 267 -28.65 -2.66 26.16
N LEU A 268 -28.69 -3.20 27.37
CA LEU A 268 -29.71 -4.16 27.80
C LEU A 268 -31.10 -3.55 27.68
#